data_AF-A0A9E1TRR5-F1
#
_entry.id   AF-A0A9E1TRR5-F1
#
_cell.length_a   1.000
_cell.length_b   1.000
_cell.length_c   1.000
_cell.angle_alpha   90.00
_cell.angle_beta   90.00
_cell.angle_gamma   90.00
#
_symmetry.space_group_name_H-M   'P 1'
#
loop_
_entity.id
_entity.type
_entity.pdbx_description
1 polymer ?
#
loop_
_entity_poly.entity_id
_entity_poly.type
_entity_poly.pdbx_seq_one_letter_code
_entity_poly.pdbx_strand_id
1 'polypeptide(L)'
;MIKSIGISRQNCEVQAIDIWRDGLSATILTWGAVVQDLRLLGHEAPLVLGFRKFKHYPRYSPYYGAIAGRVANRIAEGQGQIDDTTVQSDTNFLGKHSLHGGKDGFGTRDWDIRDHGHDFVELVLRDPDGMMGFPGMLDVVCRYEIQPGNVLTVTLDAQTDAPTFCNLAHHSYFCLDDTGDIRGHE
;
A
#
# COMPACT_ATOMS: atom_id res chain seq x y z
N MET A 1 18.75 1.76 2.64
CA MET A 1 19.32 0.42 3.00
C MET A 1 18.24 -0.62 2.73
N ILE A 2 18.56 -1.79 2.16
CA ILE A 2 17.58 -2.87 1.94
C ILE A 2 17.89 -4.03 2.89
N LYS A 3 16.88 -4.54 3.59
CA LYS A 3 17.01 -5.66 4.53
C LYS A 3 15.83 -6.62 4.43
N SER A 4 16.10 -7.90 4.51
CA SER A 4 15.07 -8.95 4.67
C SER A 4 14.43 -8.85 6.05
N ILE A 5 13.09 -8.90 6.12
CA ILE A 5 12.33 -8.77 7.38
C ILE A 5 11.35 -9.92 7.63
N GLY A 6 11.23 -10.87 6.69
CA GLY A 6 10.37 -12.03 6.83
C GLY A 6 10.05 -12.68 5.49
N ILE A 7 9.18 -13.68 5.55
CA ILE A 7 8.68 -14.40 4.38
C ILE A 7 7.16 -14.22 4.34
N SER A 8 6.61 -13.90 3.16
CA SER A 8 5.17 -13.72 2.94
C SER A 8 4.44 -15.07 2.89
N ARG A 9 3.10 -15.04 2.86
CA ARG A 9 2.29 -16.26 2.66
C ARG A 9 2.50 -16.91 1.29
N GLN A 10 2.98 -16.13 0.31
CA GLN A 10 3.35 -16.62 -1.03
C GLN A 10 4.78 -17.17 -1.08
N ASN A 11 5.46 -17.32 0.07
CA ASN A 11 6.85 -17.78 0.17
C ASN A 11 7.86 -16.84 -0.54
N CYS A 12 7.52 -15.56 -0.62
CA CYS A 12 8.40 -14.51 -1.13
C CYS A 12 9.15 -13.85 0.03
N GLU A 13 10.39 -13.45 -0.21
CA GLU A 13 11.12 -12.61 0.73
C GLU A 13 10.47 -11.22 0.82
N VAL A 14 10.20 -10.77 2.05
CA VAL A 14 9.73 -9.41 2.29
C VAL A 14 10.91 -8.55 2.72
N GLN A 15 11.11 -7.45 2.02
CA GLN A 15 12.22 -6.53 2.23
C GLN A 15 11.71 -5.20 2.77
N ALA A 16 12.52 -4.55 3.62
CA ALA A 16 12.35 -3.18 4.06
C ALA A 16 13.44 -2.31 3.42
N ILE A 17 13.03 -1.19 2.83
CA ILE A 17 13.86 -0.23 2.11
C ILE A 17 13.81 1.11 2.82
N ASP A 18 14.95 1.54 3.35
CA ASP A 18 15.08 2.87 3.96
C ASP A 18 15.47 3.90 2.89
N ILE A 19 14.63 4.92 2.72
CA ILE A 19 14.85 6.11 1.90
C ILE A 19 14.94 7.35 2.80
N TRP A 20 15.77 8.32 2.42
CA TRP A 20 15.97 9.54 3.20
C TRP A 20 16.43 10.70 2.34
N ARG A 21 16.07 11.91 2.75
CA ARG A 21 16.62 13.17 2.24
C ARG A 21 16.38 14.28 3.25
N ASP A 22 17.36 15.17 3.38
CA ASP A 22 17.33 16.29 4.32
C ASP A 22 17.03 15.79 5.75
N GLY A 23 15.90 16.20 6.33
CA GLY A 23 15.44 15.78 7.64
C GLY A 23 14.40 14.65 7.62
N LEU A 24 13.90 14.20 6.47
CA LEU A 24 12.86 13.19 6.38
C LEU A 24 13.45 11.83 6.00
N SER A 25 12.97 10.77 6.64
CA SER A 25 13.28 9.39 6.27
C SER A 25 12.05 8.50 6.39
N ALA A 26 11.97 7.48 5.53
CA ALA A 26 10.89 6.51 5.52
C ALA A 26 11.42 5.10 5.33
N THR A 27 10.76 4.12 5.94
CA THR A 27 10.98 2.69 5.69
C THR A 27 9.81 2.13 4.90
N ILE A 28 10.06 1.61 3.70
CA ILE A 28 9.06 1.05 2.79
C ILE A 28 9.18 -0.46 2.74
N LEU A 29 8.07 -1.21 2.76
CA LEU A 29 8.07 -2.67 2.63
C LEU A 29 7.67 -3.10 1.22
N THR A 30 8.28 -4.17 0.72
CA THR A 30 7.84 -4.81 -0.54
C THR A 30 6.47 -5.48 -0.40
N TRP A 31 6.08 -5.87 0.81
CA TRP A 31 4.72 -6.36 1.06
C TRP A 31 3.74 -5.20 1.20
N GLY A 32 2.73 -5.17 0.34
CA GLY A 32 1.68 -4.14 0.31
C GLY A 32 2.14 -2.75 -0.11
N ALA A 33 3.40 -2.61 -0.56
CA ALA A 33 4.07 -1.32 -0.73
C ALA A 33 3.95 -0.43 0.51
N VAL A 34 4.08 -1.03 1.70
CA VAL A 34 3.74 -0.37 2.98
C VAL A 34 4.75 0.70 3.38
N VAL A 35 4.28 1.88 3.79
CA VAL A 35 5.08 2.79 4.64
C VAL A 35 5.08 2.26 6.07
N GLN A 36 6.19 1.67 6.51
CA GLN A 36 6.34 1.09 7.85
C GLN A 36 6.67 2.13 8.91
N ASP A 37 7.53 3.09 8.57
CA ASP A 37 7.99 4.15 9.48
C ASP A 37 8.22 5.43 8.66
N LEU A 38 7.99 6.58 9.30
CA LEU A 38 8.20 7.91 8.74
C LEU A 38 8.71 8.83 9.85
N ARG A 39 9.90 9.42 9.68
CA ARG A 39 10.63 10.15 10.72
C ARG A 39 11.12 11.49 10.23
N LEU A 40 10.95 12.51 11.07
CA LEU A 40 11.45 13.86 10.85
C LEU A 40 12.53 14.20 11.88
N LEU A 41 13.68 14.68 11.41
CA LEU A 41 14.79 15.13 12.26
C LEU A 41 14.32 16.23 13.21
N GLY A 42 14.63 16.06 14.51
CA GLY A 42 14.16 16.97 15.57
C GLY A 42 12.75 16.65 16.10
N HIS A 43 12.10 15.62 15.57
CA HIS A 43 10.84 15.08 16.08
C HIS A 43 11.03 13.62 16.53
N GLU A 44 10.74 13.34 17.80
CA GLU A 44 11.06 12.04 18.41
C GLU A 44 10.13 10.91 17.93
N ALA A 45 8.82 11.17 17.91
CA ALA A 45 7.82 10.16 17.58
C ALA A 45 7.84 9.80 16.07
N PRO A 46 7.41 8.58 15.69
CA PRO A 46 7.07 8.29 14.30
C PRO A 46 5.90 9.17 13.86
N LEU A 47 5.88 9.62 12.61
CA LEU A 47 4.77 10.39 12.06
C LEU A 47 3.58 9.51 11.64
N VAL A 48 3.79 8.19 11.53
CA VAL A 48 2.77 7.21 11.08
C VAL A 48 2.72 5.99 11.99
N LEU A 49 1.54 5.39 12.10
CA LEU A 49 1.38 4.09 12.75
C LEU A 49 1.91 2.97 11.87
N GLY A 50 2.66 2.05 12.48
CA GLY A 50 3.21 0.87 11.82
C GLY A 50 3.63 -0.21 12.82
N PHE A 51 3.98 -1.39 12.32
CA PHE A 51 4.48 -2.48 13.15
C PHE A 51 5.98 -2.68 12.97
N ARG A 52 6.71 -2.83 14.08
CA ARG A 52 8.15 -3.16 14.05
C ARG A 52 8.48 -4.52 13.42
N LYS A 53 7.55 -5.47 13.44
CA LYS A 53 7.76 -6.85 12.96
C LYS A 53 6.81 -7.15 11.83
N PHE A 54 7.34 -7.64 10.71
CA PHE A 54 6.53 -7.98 9.52
C PHE A 54 5.32 -8.85 9.86
N LYS A 55 5.51 -9.92 10.64
CA LYS A 55 4.45 -10.87 11.04
C LYS A 55 3.22 -10.25 11.71
N HIS A 56 3.30 -8.99 12.17
CA HIS A 56 2.18 -8.28 12.78
C HIS A 56 1.24 -7.67 11.75
N TYR A 57 1.73 -7.29 10.56
CA TYR A 57 0.89 -6.77 9.47
C TYR A 57 -0.20 -7.75 9.04
N PRO A 58 0.11 -8.98 8.59
CA PRO A 58 -0.94 -9.93 8.21
C PRO A 58 -1.78 -10.41 9.40
N ARG A 59 -1.31 -10.24 10.64
CA ARG A 59 -2.00 -10.72 11.84
C ARG A 59 -3.00 -9.72 12.42
N TYR A 60 -2.65 -8.44 12.46
CA TYR A 60 -3.39 -7.43 13.21
C TYR A 60 -4.02 -6.37 12.31
N SER A 61 -3.30 -5.89 11.30
CA SER A 61 -3.85 -4.93 10.34
C SER A 61 -3.00 -4.92 9.06
N PRO A 62 -3.53 -5.41 7.93
CA PRO A 62 -2.85 -5.33 6.64
C PRO A 62 -2.90 -3.91 6.03
N TYR A 63 -3.62 -2.97 6.64
CA TYR A 63 -3.89 -1.66 6.04
C TYR A 63 -2.95 -0.55 6.51
N TYR A 64 -2.18 -0.73 7.58
CA TYR A 64 -1.27 0.31 8.06
C TYR A 64 -0.19 0.62 7.03
N GLY A 65 -0.29 1.80 6.41
CA GLY A 65 0.68 2.31 5.43
C GLY A 65 0.61 1.64 4.06
N ALA A 66 -0.31 0.70 3.84
CA ALA A 66 -0.38 -0.09 2.60
C ALA A 66 -1.01 0.69 1.44
N ILE A 67 -0.77 0.22 0.20
CA ILE A 67 -1.53 0.65 -0.96
C ILE A 67 -2.81 -0.19 -1.08
N ALA A 68 -3.97 0.44 -0.94
CA ALA A 68 -5.26 -0.16 -1.20
C ALA A 68 -5.57 -0.14 -2.71
N GLY A 69 -5.94 -1.29 -3.25
CA GLY A 69 -6.33 -1.48 -4.65
C GLY A 69 -6.70 -2.94 -4.92
N ARG A 70 -7.28 -3.29 -6.08
CA ARG A 70 -7.49 -2.48 -7.29
C ARG A 70 -8.48 -1.32 -7.14
N VAL A 71 -9.47 -1.47 -6.25
CA VAL A 71 -10.43 -0.40 -5.89
C VAL A 71 -10.39 -0.17 -4.38
N ALA A 72 -9.93 1.00 -3.97
CA ALA A 72 -9.95 1.44 -2.59
C ALA A 72 -11.38 1.70 -2.11
N ASN A 73 -11.59 1.49 -0.80
CA ASN A 73 -12.88 1.56 -0.13
C ASN A 73 -13.85 0.47 -0.59
N ARG A 74 -15.15 0.70 -0.46
CA ARG A 74 -16.20 -0.31 -0.61
C ARG A 74 -16.86 -0.26 -1.98
N ILE A 75 -17.10 -1.44 -2.54
CA ILE A 75 -18.05 -1.63 -3.64
C ILE A 75 -19.28 -2.34 -3.06
N ALA A 76 -20.45 -1.70 -3.18
CA ALA A 76 -21.71 -2.27 -2.73
C ALA A 76 -21.95 -3.61 -3.42
N GLU A 77 -22.26 -4.63 -2.62
CA GLU A 77 -22.46 -6.02 -3.08
C GLU A 77 -21.31 -6.64 -3.90
N GLY A 78 -20.14 -5.97 -3.93
CA GLY A 78 -19.05 -6.31 -4.83
C GLY A 78 -19.38 -6.10 -6.31
N GLN A 79 -20.47 -5.39 -6.63
CA GLN A 79 -20.97 -5.25 -7.99
C GLN A 79 -20.71 -3.86 -8.57
N GLY A 80 -20.28 -3.85 -9.82
CA GLY A 80 -20.17 -2.66 -10.65
C GLY A 80 -20.51 -2.98 -12.09
N GLN A 81 -20.70 -1.95 -12.91
CA GLN A 81 -20.90 -2.09 -14.35
C GLN A 81 -19.76 -1.43 -15.12
N ILE A 82 -19.29 -2.13 -16.14
CA ILE A 82 -18.42 -1.59 -17.18
C ILE A 82 -19.19 -1.80 -18.48
N ASP A 83 -19.62 -0.71 -19.09
CA ASP A 83 -20.60 -0.72 -20.17
C ASP A 83 -21.84 -1.56 -19.76
N ASP A 84 -22.26 -2.51 -20.59
CA ASP A 84 -23.40 -3.40 -20.31
C ASP A 84 -23.01 -4.68 -19.56
N THR A 85 -21.75 -4.81 -19.12
CA THR A 85 -21.25 -6.00 -18.43
C THR A 85 -21.24 -5.80 -16.91
N THR A 86 -21.91 -6.69 -16.19
CA THR A 86 -21.84 -6.74 -14.72
C THR A 86 -20.54 -7.39 -14.28
N VAL A 87 -19.76 -6.69 -13.47
CA VAL A 87 -18.53 -7.16 -12.83
C VAL A 87 -18.84 -7.54 -11.38
N GLN A 88 -18.50 -8.76 -10.99
CA GLN A 88 -18.62 -9.24 -9.61
C GLN A 88 -17.23 -9.42 -9.00
N SER A 89 -16.92 -8.59 -8.01
CA SER A 89 -15.68 -8.67 -7.22
C SER A 89 -15.85 -9.50 -5.95
N ASP A 90 -14.73 -9.91 -5.36
CA ASP A 90 -14.66 -10.60 -4.07
C ASP A 90 -15.31 -9.77 -2.94
N THR A 91 -16.17 -10.41 -2.15
CA THR A 91 -16.97 -9.78 -1.07
C THR A 91 -16.38 -9.99 0.32
N ASN A 92 -15.08 -9.70 0.47
CA ASN A 92 -14.35 -9.88 1.73
C ASN A 92 -14.93 -9.12 2.94
N PHE A 93 -15.68 -8.02 2.74
CA PHE A 93 -16.20 -7.23 3.84
C PHE A 93 -17.60 -7.68 4.23
N LEU A 94 -17.68 -8.29 5.43
CA LEU A 94 -18.91 -8.83 6.01
C LEU A 94 -19.61 -9.88 5.12
N GLY A 95 -18.87 -10.48 4.18
CA GLY A 95 -19.41 -11.41 3.19
C GLY A 95 -20.36 -10.77 2.17
N LYS A 96 -20.45 -9.43 2.15
CA LYS A 96 -21.42 -8.69 1.33
C LYS A 96 -20.76 -7.70 0.39
N HIS A 97 -19.80 -6.92 0.85
CA HIS A 97 -19.19 -5.85 0.07
C HIS A 97 -17.76 -6.21 -0.30
N SER A 98 -17.28 -5.72 -1.43
CA SER A 98 -15.84 -5.68 -1.65
C SER A 98 -15.27 -4.52 -0.85
N LEU A 99 -14.10 -4.70 -0.24
CA LEU A 99 -13.35 -3.67 0.46
C LEU A 99 -11.88 -3.74 0.06
N HIS A 100 -11.34 -2.59 -0.36
CA HIS A 100 -9.91 -2.41 -0.69
C HIS A 100 -9.39 -3.47 -1.69
N GLY A 101 -10.20 -3.77 -2.71
CA GLY A 101 -9.85 -4.69 -3.78
C GLY A 101 -10.03 -6.18 -3.47
N GLY A 102 -10.63 -6.54 -2.34
CA GLY A 102 -10.93 -7.93 -1.97
C GLY A 102 -9.91 -8.56 -1.01
N LYS A 103 -10.09 -9.84 -0.71
CA LYS A 103 -9.26 -10.59 0.27
C LYS A 103 -7.76 -10.65 -0.08
N ASP A 104 -7.44 -10.58 -1.36
CA ASP A 104 -6.07 -10.57 -1.90
C ASP A 104 -5.78 -9.25 -2.63
N GLY A 105 -6.30 -8.14 -2.10
CA GLY A 105 -6.03 -6.79 -2.58
C GLY A 105 -4.56 -6.38 -2.43
N PHE A 106 -4.20 -5.25 -3.05
CA PHE A 106 -2.81 -4.84 -3.27
C PHE A 106 -2.00 -4.68 -1.99
N GLY A 107 -2.64 -4.25 -0.89
CA GLY A 107 -2.01 -4.07 0.41
C GLY A 107 -1.61 -5.38 1.11
N THR A 108 -1.97 -6.54 0.56
CA THR A 108 -1.66 -7.87 1.12
C THR A 108 -0.80 -8.76 0.21
N ARG A 109 -0.24 -8.15 -0.83
CA ARG A 109 0.54 -8.83 -1.88
C ARG A 109 1.98 -8.39 -1.85
N ASP A 110 2.84 -9.26 -2.36
CA ASP A 110 4.25 -8.95 -2.58
C ASP A 110 4.38 -8.10 -3.85
N TRP A 111 5.14 -7.01 -3.75
CA TRP A 111 5.53 -6.14 -4.84
C TRP A 111 7.02 -6.35 -5.13
N ASP A 112 7.40 -6.21 -6.40
CA ASP A 112 8.79 -6.29 -6.82
C ASP A 112 9.42 -4.89 -6.80
N ILE A 113 10.70 -4.80 -6.41
CA ILE A 113 11.46 -3.55 -6.55
C ILE A 113 11.87 -3.40 -8.01
N ARG A 114 11.39 -2.34 -8.67
CA ARG A 114 11.77 -2.00 -10.05
C ARG A 114 13.01 -1.12 -10.11
N ASP A 115 13.09 -0.12 -9.23
CA ASP A 115 14.22 0.79 -9.12
C ASP A 115 14.30 1.39 -7.71
N HIS A 116 15.48 1.83 -7.28
CA HIS A 116 15.65 2.51 -6.00
C HIS A 116 16.89 3.42 -5.95
N GLY A 117 16.78 4.47 -5.15
CA GLY A 117 17.87 5.40 -4.83
C GLY A 117 18.01 5.58 -3.32
N HIS A 118 18.79 6.59 -2.93
CA HIS A 118 18.90 6.97 -1.52
C HIS A 118 17.63 7.66 -1.01
N ASP A 119 16.92 8.38 -1.88
CA ASP A 119 15.76 9.21 -1.59
C ASP A 119 14.47 8.69 -2.24
N PHE A 120 14.50 7.58 -2.98
CA PHE A 120 13.31 7.00 -3.60
C PHE A 120 13.33 5.48 -3.67
N VAL A 121 12.15 4.89 -3.82
CA VAL A 121 11.97 3.49 -4.21
C VAL A 121 10.76 3.37 -5.12
N GLU A 122 10.86 2.52 -6.12
CA GLU A 122 9.80 2.22 -7.07
C GLU A 122 9.48 0.74 -7.04
N LEU A 123 8.23 0.45 -6.71
CA LEU A 123 7.68 -0.88 -6.57
C LEU A 123 6.68 -1.16 -7.69
N VAL A 124 6.61 -2.40 -8.14
CA VAL A 124 5.63 -2.83 -9.14
C VAL A 124 4.83 -4.04 -8.71
N LEU A 125 3.58 -4.08 -9.17
CA LEU A 125 2.67 -5.19 -8.99
C LEU A 125 1.94 -5.47 -10.29
N ARG A 126 2.02 -6.70 -10.78
CA ARG A 126 1.18 -7.19 -11.87
C ARG A 126 -0.07 -7.84 -11.31
N ASP A 127 -1.23 -7.34 -11.69
CA ASP A 127 -2.54 -7.86 -11.30
C ASP A 127 -3.21 -8.55 -12.50
N PRO A 128 -3.22 -9.90 -12.56
CA PRO A 128 -3.76 -10.61 -13.72
C PRO A 128 -5.25 -10.32 -13.97
N ASP A 129 -5.69 -10.54 -15.21
CA ASP A 129 -7.11 -10.54 -15.57
C ASP A 129 -7.91 -11.51 -14.66
N GLY A 130 -9.09 -11.06 -14.24
CA GLY A 130 -9.99 -11.79 -13.36
C GLY A 130 -9.58 -11.83 -11.88
N MET A 131 -8.44 -11.23 -11.50
CA MET A 131 -7.99 -11.23 -10.11
C MET A 131 -9.00 -10.51 -9.21
N MET A 132 -9.42 -11.19 -8.13
CA MET A 132 -10.52 -10.75 -7.25
C MET A 132 -11.83 -10.38 -7.98
N GLY A 133 -12.01 -10.88 -9.21
CA GLY A 133 -13.18 -10.64 -10.05
C GLY A 133 -13.11 -9.39 -10.94
N PHE A 134 -11.99 -8.66 -10.94
CA PHE A 134 -11.83 -7.48 -11.80
C PHE A 134 -11.33 -7.89 -13.20
N PRO A 135 -11.94 -7.41 -14.29
CA PRO A 135 -11.49 -7.70 -15.66
C PRO A 135 -10.24 -6.89 -16.03
N GLY A 136 -9.49 -7.37 -17.00
CA GLY A 136 -8.26 -6.73 -17.50
C GLY A 136 -7.07 -6.98 -16.59
N MET A 137 -5.93 -7.27 -17.19
CA MET A 137 -4.66 -7.26 -16.49
C MET A 137 -4.29 -5.80 -16.18
N LEU A 138 -3.82 -5.52 -14.96
CA LEU A 138 -3.38 -4.21 -14.53
C LEU A 138 -1.93 -4.27 -14.02
N ASP A 139 -1.02 -3.61 -14.73
CA ASP A 139 0.34 -3.36 -14.25
C ASP A 139 0.33 -2.06 -13.44
N VAL A 140 0.78 -2.13 -12.18
CA VAL A 140 0.75 -1.00 -11.23
C VAL A 140 2.16 -0.65 -10.79
N VAL A 141 2.44 0.64 -10.69
CA VAL A 141 3.68 1.21 -10.18
C VAL A 141 3.35 2.06 -8.96
N CYS A 142 4.10 1.86 -7.89
CA CYS A 142 4.10 2.71 -6.72
C CYS A 142 5.49 3.29 -6.49
N ARG A 143 5.64 4.60 -6.67
CA ARG A 143 6.89 5.32 -6.41
C ARG A 143 6.77 6.14 -5.14
N TYR A 144 7.63 5.86 -4.17
CA TYR A 144 7.87 6.72 -3.02
C TYR A 144 9.14 7.53 -3.27
N GLU A 145 9.09 8.84 -3.06
CA GLU A 145 10.23 9.74 -3.23
C GLU A 145 10.23 10.83 -2.16
N ILE A 146 11.38 11.08 -1.53
CA ILE A 146 11.57 12.21 -0.64
C ILE A 146 12.23 13.34 -1.41
N GLN A 147 11.45 14.39 -1.65
CA GLN A 147 11.85 15.60 -2.36
C GLN A 147 12.51 16.61 -1.40
N PRO A 148 13.19 17.66 -1.91
CA PRO A 148 13.79 18.67 -1.04
C PRO A 148 12.72 19.32 -0.17
N GLY A 149 13.09 19.71 1.06
CA GLY A 149 12.16 20.38 1.98
C GLY A 149 11.26 19.40 2.76
N ASN A 150 11.72 18.17 2.99
CA ASN A 150 11.04 17.15 3.79
C ASN A 150 9.65 16.77 3.25
N VAL A 151 9.54 16.53 1.94
CA VAL A 151 8.28 16.15 1.30
C VAL A 151 8.34 14.70 0.84
N LEU A 152 7.47 13.84 1.37
CA LEU A 152 7.26 12.49 0.83
C LEU A 152 6.17 12.53 -0.24
N THR A 153 6.56 12.25 -1.49
CA THR A 153 5.65 12.08 -2.62
C THR A 153 5.34 10.60 -2.82
N VAL A 154 4.07 10.30 -3.05
CA VAL A 154 3.59 8.95 -3.43
C VAL A 154 2.93 9.07 -4.79
N THR A 155 3.54 8.46 -5.81
CA THR A 155 3.00 8.41 -7.17
C THR A 155 2.51 7.00 -7.45
N LEU A 156 1.27 6.89 -7.93
CA LEU A 156 0.61 5.63 -8.27
C LEU A 156 0.20 5.68 -9.73
N ASP A 157 0.85 4.86 -10.56
CA ASP A 157 0.53 4.73 -11.97
C ASP A 157 -0.02 3.34 -12.25
N ALA A 158 -1.01 3.24 -13.12
CA ALA A 158 -1.60 1.95 -13.49
C ALA A 158 -1.90 1.91 -14.99
N GLN A 159 -1.59 0.78 -15.62
CA GLN A 159 -1.86 0.53 -17.03
C GLN A 159 -2.62 -0.79 -17.17
N THR A 160 -3.70 -0.76 -17.96
CA THR A 160 -4.56 -1.92 -18.20
C THR A 160 -4.57 -2.33 -19.67
N ASP A 161 -4.83 -3.59 -19.96
CA ASP A 161 -5.07 -4.10 -21.32
C ASP A 161 -6.56 -4.16 -21.71
N ALA A 162 -7.47 -3.97 -20.75
CA ALA A 162 -8.91 -3.92 -20.97
C ALA A 162 -9.62 -2.93 -20.03
N PRO A 163 -10.83 -2.44 -20.37
CA PRO A 163 -11.63 -1.61 -19.47
C PRO A 163 -11.80 -2.25 -18.08
N THR A 164 -11.48 -1.50 -17.04
CA THR A 164 -11.51 -1.98 -15.65
C THR A 164 -11.77 -0.85 -14.67
N PHE A 165 -12.10 -1.19 -13.42
CA PHE A 165 -12.10 -0.23 -12.32
C PHE A 165 -10.69 -0.06 -11.77
N CYS A 166 -10.28 1.18 -11.51
CA CYS A 166 -9.03 1.48 -10.83
C CYS A 166 -9.23 2.68 -9.90
N ASN A 167 -8.98 2.47 -8.62
CA ASN A 167 -8.97 3.52 -7.61
C ASN A 167 -7.95 3.14 -6.54
N LEU A 168 -6.78 3.77 -6.57
CA LEU A 168 -5.66 3.42 -5.69
C LEU A 168 -5.56 4.45 -4.57
N ALA A 169 -5.29 3.98 -3.35
CA ALA A 169 -5.12 4.88 -2.21
C ALA A 169 -3.99 4.40 -1.29
N HIS A 170 -3.19 5.32 -0.80
CA HIS A 170 -2.23 5.07 0.27
C HIS A 170 -2.93 5.17 1.63
N HIS A 171 -2.69 4.19 2.51
CA HIS A 171 -3.46 4.00 3.74
C HIS A 171 -2.62 4.20 5.02
N SER A 172 -1.73 5.19 5.04
CA SER A 172 -1.06 5.60 6.29
C SER A 172 -2.04 6.22 7.28
N TYR A 173 -1.82 5.90 8.55
CA TYR A 173 -2.47 6.55 9.68
C TYR A 173 -1.45 7.46 10.33
N PHE A 174 -1.70 8.76 10.34
CA PHE A 174 -0.80 9.71 10.96
C PHE A 174 -1.11 9.86 12.45
N CYS A 175 -0.04 9.87 13.23
CA CYS A 175 -0.07 10.21 14.65
C CYS A 175 1.22 10.98 14.91
N LEU A 176 1.11 12.28 15.13
CA LEU A 176 2.29 13.18 15.18
C LEU A 176 2.93 13.24 16.57
N ASP A 177 2.56 12.34 17.48
CA ASP A 177 3.13 12.19 18.80
C ASP A 177 2.90 10.76 19.33
N ASP A 178 3.45 10.48 20.50
CA ASP A 178 3.30 9.18 21.19
C ASP A 178 2.23 9.21 22.31
N THR A 179 1.27 10.15 22.25
CA THR A 179 0.22 10.26 23.29
C THR A 179 -0.89 9.21 23.15
N GLY A 180 -0.99 8.58 21.97
CA GLY A 180 -2.03 7.61 21.65
C GLY A 180 -3.39 8.23 21.33
N ASP A 181 -3.45 9.55 21.13
CA ASP A 181 -4.65 10.30 20.76
C ASP A 181 -4.31 11.39 19.73
N ILE A 182 -5.12 11.50 18.67
CA ILE A 182 -4.91 12.47 17.60
C ILE A 182 -5.71 13.76 17.76
N ARG A 183 -6.62 13.83 18.74
CA ARG A 183 -7.56 14.96 18.90
C ARG A 183 -6.90 16.28 19.25
N GLY A 184 -5.65 16.25 19.72
CA GLY A 184 -4.86 17.43 20.06
C GLY A 184 -3.90 17.88 18.95
N HIS A 185 -3.91 17.24 17.78
CA HIS A 185 -3.04 17.62 16.66
C HIS A 185 -3.60 18.88 15.98
N GLU A 186 -2.73 19.85 15.71
CA GLU A 186 -3.02 21.10 14.98
C GLU A 186 -2.43 21.07 13.56
#